data_AF-A0AAW8AU13-F1
#
_entry.id   AF-A0AAW8AU13-F1
#
_cell.length_a   1.000
_cell.length_b   1.000
_cell.length_c   1.000
_cell.angle_alpha   90.00
_cell.angle_beta   90.00
_cell.angle_gamma   90.00
#
_symmetry.space_group_name_H-M   'P 1'
#
loop_
_entity.id
_entity.type
_entity.pdbx_description
1 polymer ?
#
loop_
_entity_poly.entity_id
_entity_poly.type
_entity_poly.pdbx_seq_one_letter_code
_entity_poly.pdbx_strand_id
1 'polypeptide(L)'
;MTTKICTRCGEVKSFSQFHKRSEGVNKYASHCKECRNNERKKKYDENPEKYRQRWRERAAKKRLRPEYLEKRKHYSLEHKMQIANKKRIHFQLNAACYQEWYRNYKGNLDGTYIKSLIKDGLINKVVFRYLKVCSKCFDQFDFKEFNRDAGNKDGYTHQCKHCVAGRRKAQWWRDREKRLLAKKINRSNCSDSYIRELVVKRKRAAINHIPQSLINLYRENLRITRFIKGLENENC
;
A
#
# COMPACT_ATOMS: atom_id res chain seq x y z
N MET A 1 29.19 36.06 26.73
CA MET A 1 29.28 35.87 25.26
C MET A 1 28.32 34.75 24.86
N THR A 2 27.37 34.98 23.96
CA THR A 2 26.32 34.01 23.56
C THR A 2 26.45 33.54 22.11
N THR A 3 27.46 34.03 21.40
CA THR A 3 27.69 33.80 19.97
C THR A 3 29.06 33.15 19.72
N LYS A 4 29.17 32.45 18.60
CA LYS A 4 30.37 31.77 18.12
C LYS A 4 30.40 31.83 16.60
N ILE A 5 31.59 32.04 16.03
CA ILE A 5 31.81 32.02 14.59
C ILE A 5 31.94 30.57 14.12
N CYS A 6 31.16 30.18 13.11
CA CYS A 6 31.29 28.86 12.48
C CYS A 6 32.54 28.83 11.60
N THR A 7 33.50 27.96 11.87
CA THR A 7 34.77 27.91 11.12
C THR A 7 34.62 27.42 9.67
N ARG A 8 33.42 26.98 9.26
CA ARG A 8 33.15 26.49 7.90
C ARG A 8 32.38 27.48 7.01
N CYS A 9 31.41 28.20 7.56
CA CYS A 9 30.67 29.22 6.80
C CYS A 9 31.08 30.66 7.15
N GLY A 10 31.90 30.88 8.18
CA GLY A 10 32.34 32.21 8.61
C GLY A 10 31.27 33.02 9.37
N GLU A 11 30.02 32.57 9.40
CA GLU A 11 28.92 33.31 10.04
C GLU A 11 29.00 33.27 11.58
N VAL A 12 28.68 34.40 12.21
CA VAL A 12 28.48 34.52 13.66
C VAL A 12 27.09 33.96 14.00
N LYS A 13 27.03 32.84 14.72
CA LYS A 13 25.75 32.23 15.14
C LYS A 13 25.66 32.11 16.66
N SER A 14 24.46 32.00 17.21
CA SER A 14 24.25 31.72 18.63
C SER A 14 24.70 30.29 18.98
N PHE A 15 25.12 30.05 20.23
CA PHE A 15 25.56 28.70 20.68
C PHE A 15 24.52 27.59 20.46
N SER A 16 23.22 27.91 20.44
CA SER A 16 22.15 26.94 20.14
C SER A 16 22.22 26.39 18.71
N GLN A 17 22.89 27.09 17.79
CA GLN A 17 23.14 26.64 16.41
C GLN A 17 24.34 25.68 16.29
N PHE A 18 25.00 25.34 17.40
CA PHE A 18 26.10 24.39 17.45
C PHE A 18 25.70 23.14 18.25
N HIS A 19 26.35 22.01 17.99
CA HIS A 19 26.19 20.81 18.81
C HIS A 19 27.02 20.94 20.08
N LYS A 20 26.44 20.59 21.24
CA LYS A 20 27.18 20.44 22.50
C LYS A 20 28.16 19.27 22.39
N ARG A 21 29.33 19.42 23.02
CA ARG A 21 30.34 18.39 23.21
C ARG A 21 30.60 18.23 24.70
N SER A 22 30.87 17.01 25.14
CA SER A 22 31.29 16.72 26.52
C SER A 22 32.68 17.28 26.81
N GLU A 23 33.54 17.34 25.79
CA GLU A 23 34.95 17.69 25.89
C GLU A 23 35.28 19.04 25.24
N GLY A 24 36.36 19.65 25.73
CA GLY A 24 36.93 20.91 25.24
C GLY A 24 36.50 22.14 26.04
N VAL A 25 37.35 23.17 26.04
CA VAL A 25 37.19 24.41 26.85
C VAL A 25 35.83 25.06 26.65
N ASN A 26 35.36 25.11 25.40
CA ASN A 26 34.08 25.76 25.05
C ASN A 26 32.88 24.80 25.01
N LYS A 27 33.05 23.47 25.15
CA LYS A 27 31.96 22.47 25.10
C LYS A 27 31.00 22.56 23.88
N TYR A 28 31.40 23.22 22.78
CA TYR A 28 30.62 23.35 21.55
C TYR A 28 31.45 23.00 20.32
N ALA A 29 30.81 22.43 19.30
CA ALA A 29 31.44 22.14 18.02
C ALA A 29 31.94 23.42 17.30
N SER A 30 32.98 23.29 16.48
CA SER A 30 33.51 24.38 15.64
C SER A 30 32.59 24.73 14.46
N HIS A 31 31.85 23.74 13.94
CA HIS A 31 30.91 23.90 12.82
C HIS A 31 29.48 24.02 13.33
N CYS A 32 28.68 24.88 12.69
CA CYS A 32 27.25 24.96 12.97
C CYS A 32 26.50 23.69 12.54
N LYS A 33 25.30 23.49 13.09
CA LYS A 33 24.41 22.34 12.81
C LYS A 33 24.12 22.21 11.32
N GLU A 34 23.87 23.33 10.65
CA GLU A 34 23.57 23.39 9.22
C GLU A 34 24.73 22.86 8.37
N CYS A 35 25.95 23.40 8.55
CA CYS A 35 27.13 22.90 7.86
C CYS A 35 27.37 21.40 8.08
N ARG A 36 27.14 20.91 9.31
CA ARG A 36 27.28 19.50 9.65
C ARG A 36 26.20 18.63 8.99
N ASN A 37 24.98 19.13 8.88
CA ASN A 37 23.89 18.45 8.18
C ASN A 37 24.14 18.39 6.68
N ASN A 38 24.60 19.48 6.07
CA ASN A 38 24.96 19.52 4.64
C ASN A 38 26.10 18.54 4.32
N GLU A 39 27.12 18.45 5.19
CA GLU A 39 28.19 17.46 5.02
C GLU A 39 27.69 16.02 5.14
N ARG A 40 26.81 15.74 6.10
CA ARG A 40 26.19 14.41 6.24
C ARG A 40 25.36 14.06 5.02
N LYS A 41 24.60 15.02 4.48
CA LYS A 41 23.82 14.86 3.26
C LYS A 41 24.72 14.55 2.07
N LYS A 42 25.77 15.34 1.85
CA LYS A 42 26.77 15.10 0.79
C LYS A 42 27.39 13.69 0.90
N LYS A 43 27.80 13.27 2.10
CA LYS A 43 28.33 11.90 2.32
C LYS A 43 27.31 10.81 2.03
N TYR A 44 26.02 11.05 2.26
CA TYR A 44 24.95 10.12 1.93
C TYR A 44 24.74 10.03 0.41
N ASP A 45 24.73 11.18 -0.27
CA ASP A 45 24.53 11.29 -1.71
C ASP A 45 25.71 10.71 -2.51
N GLU A 46 26.95 10.87 -2.02
CA GLU A 46 28.17 10.31 -2.62
C GLU A 46 28.26 8.78 -2.50
N ASN A 47 27.64 8.19 -1.48
CA ASN A 47 27.73 6.74 -1.26
C ASN A 47 26.44 6.13 -0.67
N PRO A 48 25.33 6.15 -1.42
CA PRO A 48 24.04 5.66 -0.93
C PRO A 48 24.08 4.16 -0.60
N GLU A 49 24.88 3.36 -1.32
CA GLU A 49 24.95 1.91 -1.11
C GLU A 49 25.57 1.55 0.24
N LYS A 50 26.63 2.24 0.68
CA LYS A 50 27.22 2.03 2.01
C LYS A 50 26.21 2.25 3.14
N TYR A 51 25.33 3.26 3.01
CA TYR A 51 24.28 3.49 4.00
C TYR A 51 23.16 2.45 3.92
N ARG A 52 22.77 2.03 2.71
CA ARG A 52 21.82 0.92 2.52
C ARG A 52 22.37 -0.37 3.14
N GLN A 53 23.64 -0.69 2.93
CA GLN A 53 24.30 -1.84 3.52
C GLN A 53 24.30 -1.78 5.05
N ARG A 54 24.75 -0.66 5.65
CA ARG A 54 24.70 -0.47 7.11
C ARG A 54 23.29 -0.62 7.68
N TRP A 55 22.27 -0.15 6.95
CA TRP A 55 20.87 -0.31 7.36
C TRP A 55 20.44 -1.77 7.30
N ARG A 56 20.79 -2.50 6.22
CA ARG A 56 20.55 -3.95 6.09
C ARG A 56 21.22 -4.73 7.22
N GLU A 57 22.49 -4.43 7.53
CA GLU A 57 23.25 -5.07 8.61
C GLU A 57 22.62 -4.81 9.99
N ARG A 58 22.21 -3.56 10.27
CA ARG A 58 21.50 -3.23 11.53
C ARG A 58 20.16 -3.96 11.62
N ALA A 59 19.41 -4.02 10.53
CA ALA A 59 18.16 -4.76 10.48
C ALA A 59 18.37 -6.27 10.69
N ALA A 60 19.41 -6.84 10.08
CA ALA A 60 19.79 -8.25 10.25
C ALA A 60 20.19 -8.54 11.70
N LYS A 61 21.08 -7.72 12.29
CA LYS A 61 21.46 -7.84 13.71
C LYS A 61 20.25 -7.73 14.64
N LYS A 62 19.33 -6.80 14.37
CA LYS A 62 18.09 -6.67 15.16
C LYS A 62 17.22 -7.93 15.08
N ARG A 63 17.11 -8.56 13.90
CA ARG A 63 16.35 -9.81 13.71
C ARG A 63 16.95 -11.01 14.43
N LEU A 64 18.27 -11.00 14.65
CA LEU A 64 19.00 -12.06 15.36
C LEU A 64 19.02 -11.87 16.88
N ARG A 65 18.53 -10.75 17.42
CA ARG A 65 18.44 -10.56 18.88
C ARG A 65 17.49 -11.59 19.47
N PRO A 66 17.88 -12.34 20.52
CA PRO A 66 17.03 -13.35 21.17
C PRO A 66 15.67 -12.79 21.60
N GLU A 67 15.66 -11.62 22.24
CA GLU A 67 14.45 -10.89 22.65
C GLU A 67 13.46 -10.68 21.48
N TYR A 68 13.98 -10.32 20.30
CA TYR A 68 13.15 -10.13 19.11
C TYR A 68 12.58 -11.45 18.58
N LEU A 69 13.38 -12.53 18.61
CA LEU A 69 12.93 -13.86 18.19
C LEU A 69 11.86 -14.41 19.12
N GLU A 70 12.02 -14.24 20.43
CA GLU A 70 11.04 -14.64 21.44
C GLU A 70 9.73 -13.87 21.29
N LYS A 71 9.81 -12.54 21.18
CA LYS A 71 8.63 -11.70 20.90
C LYS A 71 7.91 -12.10 19.61
N ARG A 72 8.66 -12.47 18.57
CA ARG A 72 8.09 -12.97 17.30
C ARG A 72 7.41 -14.33 17.46
N LYS A 73 7.98 -15.23 18.26
CA LYS A 73 7.38 -16.54 18.60
C LYS A 73 6.07 -16.34 19.37
N HIS A 74 6.07 -15.48 20.39
CA HIS A 74 4.88 -15.15 21.18
C HIS A 74 3.75 -14.62 20.30
N TYR A 75 4.02 -13.59 19.49
CA TYR A 75 3.03 -13.04 18.56
C TYR A 75 2.47 -14.09 17.59
N SER A 76 3.35 -14.97 17.07
CA SER A 76 2.93 -16.06 16.18
C SER A 76 2.00 -17.05 16.89
N LEU A 77 2.30 -17.40 18.15
CA LEU A 77 1.48 -18.31 18.96
C LEU A 77 0.13 -17.68 19.30
N GLU A 78 0.11 -16.44 19.79
CA GLU A 78 -1.11 -15.70 20.07
C GLU A 78 -2.00 -15.58 18.84
N HIS A 79 -1.42 -15.25 17.69
CA HIS A 79 -2.17 -15.14 16.44
C HIS A 79 -2.76 -16.50 16.00
N LYS A 80 -1.99 -17.58 16.14
CA LYS A 80 -2.48 -18.95 15.88
C LYS A 80 -3.63 -19.32 16.83
N MET A 81 -3.52 -19.00 18.12
CA MET A 81 -4.57 -19.23 19.11
C MET A 81 -5.83 -18.43 18.79
N GLN A 82 -5.69 -17.16 18.40
CA GLN A 82 -6.82 -16.34 17.96
C GLN A 82 -7.53 -16.94 16.74
N ILE A 83 -6.78 -17.41 15.74
CA ILE A 83 -7.35 -18.08 14.56
C ILE A 83 -8.07 -19.38 14.98
N ALA A 84 -7.44 -20.19 15.83
CA ALA A 84 -8.03 -21.44 16.31
C ALA A 84 -9.33 -21.19 17.10
N ASN A 85 -9.34 -20.18 17.98
CA ASN A 85 -10.53 -19.80 18.74
C ASN A 85 -11.66 -19.31 17.82
N LYS A 86 -11.33 -18.47 16.82
CA LYS A 86 -12.31 -18.05 15.80
C LYS A 86 -12.91 -19.24 15.06
N LYS A 87 -12.09 -20.22 14.66
CA LYS A 87 -12.58 -21.47 14.04
C LYS A 87 -13.45 -22.29 14.99
N ARG A 88 -13.09 -22.38 16.27
CA ARG A 88 -13.88 -23.09 17.29
C ARG A 88 -15.25 -22.45 17.49
N ILE A 89 -15.30 -21.14 17.67
CA ILE A 89 -16.54 -20.36 17.81
C ILE A 89 -17.42 -20.55 16.56
N HIS A 90 -16.82 -20.46 15.37
CA HIS A 90 -17.53 -20.70 14.11
C HIS A 90 -18.15 -22.10 14.06
N PHE A 91 -17.40 -23.14 14.47
CA PHE A 91 -17.92 -24.50 14.51
C PHE A 91 -19.05 -24.66 15.53
N GLN A 92 -18.94 -24.06 16.71
CA GLN A 92 -19.97 -24.08 17.75
C GLN A 92 -21.26 -23.38 17.31
N LEU A 93 -21.16 -22.20 16.70
CA LEU A 93 -22.32 -21.47 16.19
C LEU A 93 -23.02 -22.25 15.07
N ASN A 94 -22.27 -22.86 14.16
CA ASN A 94 -22.84 -23.70 13.10
C ASN A 94 -23.52 -24.95 13.68
N ALA A 95 -22.93 -25.58 14.71
CA ALA A 95 -23.53 -26.74 15.38
C ALA A 95 -24.82 -26.37 16.12
N ALA A 96 -24.85 -25.22 16.82
CA ALA A 96 -26.06 -24.74 17.50
C ALA A 96 -27.18 -24.42 16.50
N CYS A 97 -26.86 -23.73 15.41
CA CYS A 97 -27.80 -23.44 14.32
C CYS A 97 -28.35 -24.74 13.71
N TYR A 98 -27.50 -25.75 13.51
CA TYR A 98 -27.95 -27.06 13.03
C TYR A 98 -28.89 -27.76 14.02
N GLN A 99 -28.60 -27.73 15.32
CA GLN A 99 -29.44 -28.33 16.36
C GLN A 99 -30.80 -27.62 16.49
N GLU A 100 -30.81 -26.29 16.43
CA GLU A 100 -32.04 -25.49 16.47
C GLU A 100 -32.91 -25.70 15.23
N TRP A 101 -32.30 -25.71 14.04
CA TRP A 101 -32.97 -26.12 12.81
C TRP A 101 -33.56 -27.53 12.95
N TYR A 102 -32.79 -28.49 13.45
CA TYR A 102 -33.26 -29.86 13.65
C TYR A 102 -34.44 -29.93 14.63
N ARG A 103 -34.42 -29.19 15.73
CA ARG A 103 -35.53 -29.13 16.71
C ARG A 103 -36.80 -28.53 16.10
N ASN A 104 -36.68 -27.40 15.41
CA ASN A 104 -37.83 -26.68 14.86
C ASN A 104 -38.49 -27.44 13.68
N TYR A 105 -37.72 -28.20 12.91
CA TYR A 105 -38.24 -28.92 11.75
C TYR A 105 -38.67 -30.36 12.03
N LYS A 106 -38.26 -30.96 13.16
CA LYS A 106 -38.67 -32.34 13.53
C LYS A 106 -40.14 -32.46 13.95
N GLY A 107 -40.81 -31.35 14.29
CA GLY A 107 -42.20 -31.34 14.74
C GLY A 107 -43.27 -31.15 13.65
N ASN A 108 -42.90 -30.68 12.45
CA ASN A 108 -43.87 -30.18 11.45
C ASN A 108 -43.81 -30.83 10.07
N LEU A 109 -43.03 -31.90 9.91
CA LEU A 109 -42.96 -32.63 8.65
C LEU A 109 -43.21 -34.11 8.90
N ASP A 110 -44.27 -34.64 8.27
CA ASP A 110 -44.36 -36.06 7.95
C ASP A 110 -42.97 -36.51 7.45
N GLY A 111 -42.39 -37.48 8.15
CA GLY A 111 -41.04 -37.98 7.91
C GLY A 111 -40.81 -38.52 6.49
N THR A 112 -41.84 -38.64 5.66
CA THR A 112 -41.73 -39.01 4.24
C THR A 112 -41.11 -37.91 3.37
N TYR A 113 -41.40 -36.62 3.62
CA TYR A 113 -40.88 -35.50 2.81
C TYR A 113 -39.38 -35.24 3.04
N ILE A 114 -38.91 -35.39 4.28
CA ILE A 114 -37.47 -35.31 4.58
C ILE A 114 -36.74 -36.52 3.97
N LYS A 115 -37.32 -37.72 4.02
CA LYS A 115 -36.72 -38.91 3.40
C LYS A 115 -36.65 -38.80 1.87
N SER A 116 -37.63 -38.21 1.20
CA SER A 116 -37.54 -37.95 -0.25
C SER A 116 -36.44 -36.92 -0.56
N LEU A 117 -36.34 -35.83 0.21
CA LEU A 117 -35.27 -34.85 0.02
C LEU A 117 -33.85 -35.39 0.35
N ILE A 118 -33.71 -36.38 1.23
CA ILE A 118 -32.43 -37.09 1.46
C ILE A 118 -32.14 -38.05 0.29
N LYS A 119 -33.14 -38.83 -0.13
CA LYS A 119 -33.03 -39.81 -1.21
C LYS A 119 -32.68 -39.15 -2.56
N ASP A 120 -33.17 -37.93 -2.77
CA ASP A 120 -32.90 -37.11 -3.97
C ASP A 120 -31.64 -36.23 -3.83
N GLY A 121 -30.91 -36.29 -2.70
CA GLY A 121 -29.72 -35.48 -2.44
C GLY A 121 -29.99 -33.96 -2.29
N LEU A 122 -31.26 -33.59 -2.05
CA LEU A 122 -31.74 -32.20 -1.97
C LEU A 122 -31.55 -31.57 -0.58
N ILE A 123 -31.34 -32.34 0.49
CA ILE A 123 -31.16 -31.75 1.84
C ILE A 123 -29.86 -30.93 1.97
N ASN A 124 -28.78 -31.34 1.31
CA ASN A 124 -27.56 -30.53 1.23
C ASN A 124 -27.74 -29.25 0.38
N LYS A 125 -28.85 -29.15 -0.38
CA LYS A 125 -29.17 -28.04 -1.27
C LYS A 125 -30.13 -26.99 -0.67
N VAL A 126 -30.83 -27.25 0.42
CA VAL A 126 -31.90 -26.34 0.88
C VAL A 126 -31.53 -25.48 2.10
N VAL A 127 -30.58 -25.92 2.96
CA VAL A 127 -30.31 -25.19 4.22
C VAL A 127 -28.85 -24.72 4.38
N PHE A 128 -27.90 -25.32 3.65
CA PHE A 128 -26.48 -24.90 3.67
C PHE A 128 -26.03 -24.02 2.49
N ARG A 129 -26.93 -23.76 1.53
CA ARG A 129 -26.72 -22.72 0.51
C ARG A 129 -27.06 -21.39 1.19
N TYR A 130 -26.19 -20.41 1.38
CA TYR A 130 -25.37 -19.73 0.39
C TYR A 130 -24.17 -19.03 1.05
N LEU A 131 -23.71 -19.50 2.22
CA LEU A 131 -22.66 -18.81 2.96
C LEU A 131 -21.28 -19.37 2.61
N LYS A 132 -20.40 -18.50 2.11
CA LYS A 132 -18.98 -18.77 1.88
C LYS A 132 -18.14 -17.99 2.89
N VAL A 133 -17.12 -18.65 3.42
CA VAL A 133 -16.18 -18.03 4.37
C VAL A 133 -15.11 -17.27 3.60
N CYS A 134 -14.93 -15.99 3.91
CA CYS A 134 -13.85 -15.21 3.33
C CYS A 134 -12.49 -15.64 3.89
N SER A 135 -11.55 -16.03 3.04
CA SER A 135 -10.22 -16.49 3.48
C SER A 135 -9.35 -15.42 4.14
N LYS A 136 -9.76 -14.14 4.09
CA LYS A 136 -8.99 -12.99 4.60
C LYS A 136 -9.54 -12.46 5.93
N CYS A 137 -10.83 -12.20 6.02
CA CYS A 137 -11.45 -11.72 7.28
C CYS A 137 -12.07 -12.84 8.11
N PHE A 138 -12.27 -14.03 7.53
CA PHE A 138 -12.87 -15.22 8.15
C PHE A 138 -14.37 -15.09 8.51
N ASP A 139 -15.01 -14.02 8.07
CA ASP A 139 -16.46 -13.86 8.21
C ASP A 139 -17.21 -14.67 7.13
N GLN A 140 -18.45 -15.04 7.44
CA GLN A 140 -19.37 -15.72 6.54
C GLN A 140 -20.17 -14.69 5.73
N PHE A 141 -20.22 -14.84 4.42
CA PHE A 141 -21.08 -14.00 3.58
C PHE A 141 -21.81 -14.83 2.53
N ASP A 142 -22.92 -14.30 2.03
CA ASP A 142 -23.60 -14.82 0.84
C ASP A 142 -22.62 -14.89 -0.36
N PHE A 143 -22.72 -15.92 -1.22
CA PHE A 143 -21.94 -16.02 -2.46
C PHE A 143 -21.99 -14.75 -3.33
N LYS A 144 -23.08 -13.98 -3.27
CA LYS A 144 -23.18 -12.68 -3.96
C LYS A 144 -22.16 -11.65 -3.46
N GLU A 145 -21.63 -11.82 -2.25
CA GLU A 145 -20.56 -10.98 -1.68
C GLU A 145 -19.17 -11.41 -2.14
N PHE A 146 -19.05 -12.37 -3.05
CA PHE A 146 -17.81 -12.79 -3.68
C PHE A 146 -17.85 -12.48 -5.18
N ASN A 147 -16.68 -12.30 -5.81
CA ASN A 147 -16.62 -12.15 -7.26
C ASN A 147 -16.68 -13.53 -7.92
N ARG A 148 -17.29 -13.61 -9.12
CA ARG A 148 -17.27 -14.84 -9.92
C ARG A 148 -15.86 -15.10 -10.44
N ASP A 149 -15.47 -16.37 -10.41
CA ASP A 149 -14.17 -16.83 -10.87
C ASP A 149 -14.30 -18.27 -11.35
N ALA A 150 -14.34 -18.44 -12.68
CA ALA A 150 -14.51 -19.73 -13.33
C ALA A 150 -13.33 -20.69 -13.10
N GLY A 151 -12.19 -20.19 -12.62
CA GLY A 151 -11.04 -21.02 -12.29
C GLY A 151 -11.19 -21.77 -10.96
N ASN A 152 -12.12 -21.38 -10.10
CA ASN A 152 -12.35 -22.06 -8.82
C ASN A 152 -13.46 -23.11 -8.94
N LYS A 153 -13.33 -24.22 -8.20
CA LYS A 153 -14.30 -25.34 -8.20
C LYS A 153 -15.74 -24.91 -7.88
N ASP A 154 -15.92 -23.88 -7.06
CA ASP A 154 -17.24 -23.35 -6.70
C ASP A 154 -17.67 -22.13 -7.52
N GLY A 155 -16.86 -21.68 -8.48
CA GLY A 155 -17.16 -20.55 -9.36
C GLY A 155 -17.02 -19.17 -8.72
N TYR A 156 -16.49 -19.05 -7.49
CA TYR A 156 -16.34 -17.77 -6.79
C TYR A 156 -14.94 -17.61 -6.18
N THR A 157 -14.45 -16.37 -6.14
CA THR A 157 -13.18 -16.04 -5.47
C THR A 157 -13.18 -16.44 -4.00
N HIS A 158 -12.02 -16.73 -3.43
CA HIS A 158 -11.86 -17.08 -2.01
C HIS A 158 -11.98 -15.90 -1.03
N GLN A 159 -12.10 -14.65 -1.52
CA GLN A 159 -12.20 -13.44 -0.71
C GLN A 159 -13.47 -12.65 -1.01
N CYS A 160 -14.09 -12.08 0.03
CA CYS A 160 -15.25 -11.22 -0.13
C CYS A 160 -14.89 -9.92 -0.87
N LYS A 161 -15.89 -9.30 -1.50
CA LYS A 161 -15.79 -8.05 -2.26
C LYS A 161 -15.17 -6.93 -1.45
N HIS A 162 -15.52 -6.79 -0.17
CA HIS A 162 -14.90 -5.81 0.73
C HIS A 162 -13.39 -6.01 0.86
N CYS A 163 -12.95 -7.25 1.08
CA CYS A 163 -11.55 -7.60 1.21
C CYS A 163 -10.74 -7.32 -0.07
N VAL A 164 -11.34 -7.61 -1.23
CA VAL A 164 -10.79 -7.34 -2.55
C VAL A 164 -10.72 -5.83 -2.83
N ALA A 165 -11.79 -5.08 -2.55
CA ALA A 165 -11.85 -3.64 -2.69
C ALA A 165 -10.80 -2.94 -1.81
N GLY A 166 -10.67 -3.35 -0.54
CA GLY A 166 -9.65 -2.86 0.37
C GLY A 166 -8.23 -3.12 -0.15
N ARG A 167 -7.98 -4.31 -0.73
CA ARG A 167 -6.70 -4.63 -1.37
C ARG A 167 -6.41 -3.73 -2.57
N ARG A 168 -7.39 -3.54 -3.47
CA ARG A 168 -7.26 -2.66 -4.64
C ARG A 168 -7.01 -1.22 -4.24
N LYS A 169 -7.72 -0.71 -3.23
CA LYS A 169 -7.50 0.63 -2.67
C LYS A 169 -6.08 0.77 -2.09
N ALA A 170 -5.62 -0.20 -1.30
CA ALA A 170 -4.26 -0.19 -0.76
C ALA A 170 -3.17 -0.25 -1.85
N GLN A 171 -3.38 -1.05 -2.90
CA GLN A 171 -2.49 -1.09 -4.05
C GLN A 171 -2.47 0.24 -4.80
N TRP A 172 -3.65 0.83 -5.05
CA TRP A 172 -3.77 2.16 -5.65
C TRP A 172 -2.98 3.20 -4.87
N TRP A 173 -3.03 3.19 -3.53
CA TRP A 173 -2.25 4.12 -2.70
C TRP A 173 -0.75 3.91 -2.84
N ARG A 174 -0.26 2.67 -2.81
CA ARG A 174 1.16 2.35 -3.05
C ARG A 174 1.64 2.82 -4.43
N ASP A 175 0.78 2.67 -5.43
CA ASP A 175 1.09 3.04 -6.81
C ASP A 175 0.76 4.51 -7.14
N ARG A 176 0.26 5.29 -6.17
CA ARG A 176 -0.13 6.70 -6.39
C ARG A 176 1.08 7.55 -6.73
N GLU A 177 2.15 7.47 -5.95
CA GLU A 177 3.38 8.25 -6.18
C GLU A 177 4.03 7.87 -7.51
N LYS A 178 4.10 6.57 -7.82
CA LYS A 178 4.61 6.07 -9.11
C LYS A 178 3.83 6.64 -10.29
N ARG A 179 2.49 6.69 -10.20
CA ARG A 179 1.64 7.27 -11.25
C ARG A 179 1.81 8.78 -11.37
N LEU A 180 1.97 9.50 -10.25
CA LEU A 180 2.25 10.94 -10.28
C LEU A 180 3.63 11.22 -10.89
N LEU A 181 4.64 10.44 -10.55
CA LEU A 181 5.96 10.53 -11.15
C LEU A 181 5.93 10.21 -12.65
N ALA A 182 5.23 9.15 -13.06
CA ALA A 182 5.03 8.82 -14.46
C ALA A 182 4.32 9.95 -15.22
N LYS A 183 3.29 10.58 -14.64
CA LYS A 183 2.64 11.77 -15.20
C LYS A 183 3.62 12.95 -15.32
N LYS A 184 4.47 13.17 -14.33
CA LYS A 184 5.49 14.23 -14.35
C LYS A 184 6.51 13.98 -15.47
N ILE A 185 7.00 12.75 -15.60
CA ILE A 185 7.93 12.33 -16.66
C ILE A 185 7.29 12.44 -18.04
N ASN A 186 6.05 11.96 -18.21
CA ASN A 186 5.32 12.08 -19.47
C ASN A 186 5.12 13.55 -19.86
N ARG A 187 4.82 14.42 -18.89
CA ARG A 187 4.71 15.86 -19.09
C ARG A 187 6.05 16.49 -19.46
N SER A 188 7.14 16.17 -18.75
CA SER A 188 8.47 16.72 -19.04
C SER A 188 8.96 16.32 -20.42
N ASN A 189 8.81 15.04 -20.77
CA ASN A 189 9.32 14.46 -22.01
C ASN A 189 8.41 14.72 -23.21
N CYS A 190 7.26 15.36 -23.01
CA CYS A 190 6.24 15.59 -24.04
C CYS A 190 5.86 14.30 -24.78
N SER A 191 5.59 13.22 -24.03
CA SER A 191 5.26 11.92 -24.63
C SER A 191 3.98 11.97 -25.47
N ASP A 192 3.86 11.08 -26.45
CA ASP A 192 2.74 11.04 -27.40
C ASP A 192 1.38 10.95 -26.71
N SER A 193 1.28 10.12 -25.67
CA SER A 193 0.08 10.01 -24.83
C SER A 193 -0.29 11.35 -24.19
N TYR A 194 0.69 12.09 -23.65
CA TYR A 194 0.45 13.41 -23.07
C TYR A 194 0.01 14.45 -24.11
N ILE A 195 0.63 14.45 -25.30
CA ILE A 195 0.25 15.36 -26.38
C ILE A 195 -1.15 15.06 -26.90
N ARG A 196 -1.50 13.77 -27.10
CA ARG A 196 -2.86 13.36 -27.48
C ARG A 196 -3.90 13.82 -26.47
N GLU A 197 -3.67 13.62 -25.16
CA GLU A 197 -4.57 14.11 -24.11
C GLU A 197 -4.78 15.64 -24.18
N LEU A 198 -3.72 16.41 -24.44
CA LEU A 198 -3.82 17.87 -24.59
C LEU A 198 -4.64 18.28 -25.82
N VAL A 199 -4.44 17.60 -26.96
CA VAL A 199 -5.17 17.88 -28.20
C VAL A 199 -6.65 17.52 -28.03
N VAL A 200 -6.98 16.35 -27.47
CA VAL A 200 -8.37 15.95 -27.14
C VAL A 200 -9.02 17.02 -26.26
N LYS A 201 -8.34 17.47 -25.21
CA LYS A 201 -8.88 18.47 -24.27
C LYS A 201 -9.15 19.82 -24.94
N ARG A 202 -8.32 20.25 -25.89
CA ARG A 202 -8.44 21.56 -26.55
C ARG A 202 -9.38 21.55 -27.75
N LYS A 203 -9.40 20.45 -28.51
CA LYS A 203 -10.09 20.36 -29.80
C LYS A 203 -11.31 19.43 -29.79
N ARG A 204 -11.60 18.77 -28.67
CA ARG A 204 -12.68 17.77 -28.52
C ARG A 204 -12.62 16.65 -29.56
N ALA A 205 -11.43 16.39 -30.12
CA ALA A 205 -11.22 15.33 -31.10
C ALA A 205 -11.18 13.95 -30.41
N ALA A 206 -11.59 12.90 -31.12
CA ALA A 206 -11.42 11.53 -30.65
C ALA A 206 -9.92 11.17 -30.62
N ILE A 207 -9.46 10.52 -29.55
CA ILE A 207 -8.03 10.23 -29.31
C ILE A 207 -7.37 9.41 -30.43
N ASN A 208 -8.16 8.55 -31.09
CA ASN A 208 -7.70 7.66 -32.15
C ASN A 208 -7.59 8.34 -33.52
N HIS A 209 -8.20 9.52 -33.70
CA HIS A 209 -8.23 10.23 -34.99
C HIS A 209 -7.20 11.37 -35.06
N ILE A 210 -6.29 11.47 -34.10
CA ILE A 210 -5.27 12.51 -34.09
C ILE A 210 -4.08 12.05 -34.93
N PRO A 211 -3.79 12.71 -36.08
CA PRO A 211 -2.68 12.34 -36.94
C PRO A 211 -1.34 12.60 -36.26
N GLN A 212 -0.35 11.76 -36.56
CA GLN A 212 0.98 11.84 -35.92
C GLN A 212 1.71 13.14 -36.23
N SER A 213 1.50 13.72 -37.43
CA SER A 213 2.04 15.03 -37.81
C SER A 213 1.59 16.14 -36.87
N LEU A 214 0.30 16.18 -36.50
CA LEU A 214 -0.24 17.14 -35.55
C LEU A 214 0.33 16.95 -34.15
N ILE A 215 0.57 15.70 -33.73
CA ILE A 215 1.21 15.39 -32.45
C ILE A 215 2.63 15.94 -32.42
N ASN A 216 3.41 15.71 -33.49
CA ASN A 216 4.78 16.21 -33.59
C ASN A 216 4.82 17.75 -33.56
N LEU A 217 3.91 18.42 -34.28
CA LEU A 217 3.80 19.87 -34.27
C LEU A 217 3.50 20.43 -32.86
N TYR A 218 2.52 19.84 -32.15
CA TYR A 218 2.20 20.25 -30.77
C TYR A 218 3.35 19.98 -29.81
N ARG A 219 4.11 18.90 -30.01
CA ARG A 219 5.28 18.58 -29.21
C ARG A 219 6.35 19.67 -29.33
N GLU A 220 6.69 20.06 -30.55
CA GLU A 220 7.68 21.12 -30.79
C GLU A 220 7.21 22.47 -30.29
N ASN A 221 5.96 22.85 -30.54
CA ASN A 221 5.40 24.09 -30.01
C ASN A 221 5.47 24.14 -28.46
N LEU A 222 5.17 23.03 -27.77
CA LEU A 222 5.32 22.95 -26.32
C LEU A 222 6.78 23.07 -25.84
N ARG A 223 7.74 22.52 -26.57
CA ARG A 223 9.17 22.66 -26.26
C ARG A 223 9.60 24.12 -26.37
N ILE A 224 9.27 24.77 -27.47
CA ILE A 224 9.56 26.20 -27.72
C ILE A 224 8.92 27.07 -26.63
N THR A 225 7.63 26.86 -26.34
CA THR A 225 6.92 27.62 -25.29
C THR A 225 7.58 27.49 -23.92
N ARG A 226 8.04 26.28 -23.56
CA ARG A 226 8.73 26.06 -22.27
C ARG A 226 10.11 26.71 -22.23
N PHE A 227 10.83 26.67 -23.35
CA PHE A 227 12.13 27.31 -23.48
C PHE A 227 12.03 28.83 -23.28
N ILE A 228 11.10 29.49 -23.99
CA ILE A 228 10.85 30.94 -23.85
C ILE A 228 10.54 31.30 -22.39
N LYS A 229 9.63 30.56 -21.74
CA LYS A 229 9.31 30.77 -20.32
C LYS A 229 10.49 30.54 -19.39
N GLY A 230 11.43 29.66 -19.74
CA GLY A 230 12.67 29.46 -19.00
C GLY A 230 13.49 30.75 -18.98
N LEU A 231 13.70 31.35 -20.15
CA LEU A 231 14.45 32.60 -20.30
C LEU A 231 13.82 33.78 -19.56
N GLU A 232 12.48 33.88 -19.54
CA GLU A 232 11.77 34.93 -18.81
C GLU A 232 12.01 34.85 -17.29
N ASN A 233 12.10 33.62 -16.73
CA ASN A 233 12.32 33.44 -15.29
C ASN A 233 13.78 33.64 -14.86
N GLU A 234 14.75 33.62 -15.80
CA GLU A 234 16.17 33.88 -15.50
C GLU A 234 16.51 35.38 -15.53
N ASN A 235 15.68 36.20 -16.18
CA ASN A 235 15.85 37.65 -16.30
C ASN A 235 15.07 38.46 -15.25
N CYS A 236 14.45 37.80 -14.26
CA CYS A 236 13.75 38.41 -13.12
C CYS A 236 14.43 37.99 -11.80
#